data_AF-A0A6I0E2C3-F1
#
_entry.id   AF-A0A6I0E2C3-F1
#
_cell.length_a   1.000
_cell.length_b   1.000
_cell.length_c   1.000
_cell.angle_alpha   90.00
_cell.angle_beta   90.00
_cell.angle_gamma   90.00
#
_symmetry.space_group_name_H-M   'P 1'
#
loop_
_entity.id
_entity.type
_entity.pdbx_description
1 polymer ?
#
loop_
_entity_poly.entity_id
_entity_poly.type
_entity_poly.pdbx_seq_one_letter_code
_entity_poly.pdbx_strand_id
1 'polypeptide(L)'
;MNSSDLNSLIALLDDPDSEIFKVVSEKIVTQGIGVVPQLENAWEKAHNEIVQDRIENLIQTIQFNSTFDSISLWINSETQDLLEGAFLIARFQYPELTLSSIEKEIEKIRR
;
A
#
# COMPACT_ATOMS: atom_id res chain seq x y z
N MET A 1 -7.50 13.52 4.34
CA MET A 1 -7.36 13.54 5.82
C MET A 1 -6.14 14.41 6.15
N ASN A 2 -6.16 15.16 7.26
CA ASN A 2 -4.97 15.95 7.62
C ASN A 2 -3.91 15.02 8.23
N SER A 3 -2.63 15.35 8.06
CA SER A 3 -1.52 14.56 8.58
C SER A 3 -1.58 14.36 10.10
N SER A 4 -2.21 15.30 10.83
CA SER A 4 -2.47 15.18 12.27
C SER A 4 -3.31 13.96 12.62
N ASP A 5 -4.37 13.71 11.86
CA ASP A 5 -5.37 12.69 12.19
C ASP A 5 -4.79 11.29 11.98
N LEU A 6 -3.98 11.11 10.93
CA LEU A 6 -3.28 9.84 10.70
C LEU A 6 -2.25 9.58 11.79
N ASN A 7 -1.48 10.59 12.20
CA ASN A 7 -0.51 10.43 13.27
C ASN A 7 -1.19 10.02 14.59
N SER A 8 -2.37 10.56 14.88
CA SER A 8 -3.18 10.13 16.02
C SER A 8 -3.63 8.68 15.90
N LEU A 9 -4.03 8.23 14.71
CA LEU A 9 -4.37 6.81 14.49
C LEU A 9 -3.14 5.91 14.68
N ILE A 10 -1.99 6.27 14.12
CA ILE A 10 -0.74 5.51 14.26
C ILE A 10 -0.32 5.40 15.73
N ALA A 11 -0.46 6.48 16.51
CA ALA A 11 -0.13 6.45 17.94
C ALA A 11 -1.00 5.47 18.75
N LEU A 12 -2.23 5.19 18.30
CA LEU A 12 -3.14 4.23 18.92
C LEU A 12 -2.84 2.77 18.53
N LEU A 13 -1.90 2.52 17.61
CA LEU A 13 -1.50 1.16 17.23
C LEU A 13 -0.71 0.44 18.32
N ASP A 14 -0.16 1.14 19.31
CA ASP A 14 0.52 0.56 20.47
C ASP A 14 -0.44 0.28 21.64
N ASP A 15 -1.75 0.57 21.47
CA ASP A 15 -2.73 0.30 22.52
C ASP A 15 -2.87 -1.22 22.76
N PRO A 16 -2.81 -1.68 24.03
CA PRO A 16 -2.98 -3.08 24.37
C PRO A 16 -4.43 -3.58 24.18
N ASP A 17 -5.42 -2.68 24.12
CA ASP A 17 -6.80 -3.04 23.83
C ASP A 17 -6.97 -3.46 22.37
N SER A 18 -7.30 -4.73 22.16
CA SER A 18 -7.50 -5.32 20.83
C SER A 18 -8.65 -4.68 20.05
N GLU A 19 -9.69 -4.16 20.72
CA GLU A 19 -10.82 -3.51 20.04
C GLU A 19 -10.40 -2.14 19.51
N ILE A 20 -9.58 -1.40 20.27
CA ILE A 20 -8.98 -0.13 19.80
C ILE A 20 -8.10 -0.40 18.59
N PHE A 21 -7.20 -1.38 18.68
CA PHE A 21 -6.35 -1.77 17.55
C PHE A 21 -7.17 -2.11 16.30
N LYS A 22 -8.25 -2.89 16.45
CA LYS A 22 -9.12 -3.27 15.33
C LYS A 22 -9.78 -2.07 14.66
N VAL A 23 -10.43 -1.20 15.44
CA VAL A 23 -11.12 -0.01 14.91
C VAL A 23 -10.13 0.95 14.23
N VAL A 24 -8.95 1.13 14.81
CA VAL A 24 -7.88 1.98 14.25
C VAL A 24 -7.34 1.39 12.95
N SER A 25 -7.07 0.08 12.93
CA SER A 25 -6.58 -0.65 11.76
C SER A 25 -7.55 -0.53 10.59
N GLU A 26 -8.84 -0.76 10.82
CA GLU A 26 -9.89 -0.60 9.80
C GLU A 26 -9.90 0.83 9.23
N LYS A 27 -9.84 1.85 10.09
CA LYS A 27 -9.78 3.26 9.65
C LYS A 27 -8.55 3.55 8.79
N ILE A 28 -7.38 3.03 9.16
CA ILE A 28 -6.14 3.21 8.40
C ILE A 28 -6.27 2.53 7.03
N VAL A 29 -6.73 1.27 6.98
CA VAL A 29 -6.89 0.54 5.72
C VAL A 29 -7.84 1.25 4.76
N THR A 30 -8.94 1.83 5.25
CA THR A 30 -9.89 2.58 4.41
C THR A 30 -9.31 3.84 3.77
N GLN A 31 -8.17 4.36 4.25
CA GLN A 31 -7.49 5.50 3.60
C GLN A 31 -6.80 5.10 2.29
N GLY A 32 -6.57 3.80 2.07
CA GLY A 32 -5.96 3.28 0.85
C GLY A 32 -4.48 3.63 0.69
N ILE A 33 -3.96 3.50 -0.54
CA ILE A 33 -2.51 3.53 -0.83
C ILE A 33 -1.82 4.84 -0.41
N GLY A 34 -2.55 5.95 -0.33
CA GLY A 34 -1.99 7.27 -0.03
C GLY A 34 -1.36 7.42 1.35
N VAL A 35 -1.70 6.56 2.31
CA VAL A 35 -1.12 6.60 3.67
C VAL A 35 0.12 5.75 3.85
N VAL A 36 0.46 4.89 2.87
CA VAL A 36 1.60 3.96 2.96
C VAL A 36 2.92 4.69 3.29
N PRO A 37 3.29 5.82 2.66
CA PRO A 37 4.55 6.51 2.98
C PRO A 37 4.63 6.98 4.44
N GLN A 38 3.49 7.34 5.04
CA GLN A 38 3.43 7.75 6.44
C GLN A 38 3.52 6.56 7.38
N LEU A 39 2.95 5.41 6.99
CA LEU A 39 3.08 4.15 7.72
C LEU A 39 4.52 3.63 7.67
N GLU A 40 5.19 3.68 6.53
CA GLU A 40 6.61 3.32 6.40
C GLU A 40 7.48 4.19 7.30
N ASN A 41 7.23 5.51 7.30
CA ASN A 41 7.95 6.42 8.20
C ASN A 41 7.70 6.12 9.68
N ALA A 42 6.49 5.68 10.04
CA ALA A 42 6.17 5.26 11.40
C ALA A 42 6.82 3.92 11.75
N TRP A 43 6.86 2.97 10.81
CA TRP A 43 7.52 1.68 10.95
C TRP A 43 9.02 1.84 11.23
N GLU A 44 9.70 2.73 10.49
CA GLU A 44 11.12 3.07 10.68
C GLU A 44 11.41 3.65 12.08
N LYS A 45 10.44 4.35 12.67
CA LYS A 45 10.56 5.03 13.97
C LYS A 45 10.04 4.19 15.14
N ALA A 46 9.35 3.10 14.88
CA ALA A 46 8.81 2.24 15.92
C ALA A 46 9.96 1.50 16.61
N HIS A 47 9.94 1.49 17.95
CA HIS A 47 10.95 0.81 18.78
C HIS A 47 10.43 -0.51 19.36
N ASN A 48 9.16 -0.83 19.09
CA ASN A 48 8.45 -2.01 19.57
C ASN A 48 8.18 -2.94 18.37
N GLU A 49 8.69 -4.17 18.42
CA GLU A 49 8.48 -5.20 17.38
C GLU A 49 6.99 -5.44 17.11
N ILE A 50 6.14 -5.42 18.14
CA ILE A 50 4.70 -5.62 17.97
C ILE A 50 4.08 -4.50 17.13
N VAL A 51 4.52 -3.25 17.33
CA VAL A 51 4.02 -2.11 16.57
C VAL A 51 4.56 -2.13 15.15
N GLN A 52 5.81 -2.54 14.95
CA GLN A 52 6.40 -2.75 13.63
C GLN A 52 5.61 -3.80 12.84
N ASP A 53 5.36 -4.97 13.43
CA ASP A 53 4.56 -6.03 12.81
C ASP A 53 3.15 -5.55 12.46
N ARG A 54 2.51 -4.81 13.37
CA ARG A 54 1.17 -4.23 13.14
C ARG A 54 1.18 -3.27 11.95
N ILE A 55 2.14 -2.36 11.89
CA ILE A 55 2.26 -1.39 10.79
C ILE A 55 2.59 -2.10 9.47
N GLU A 56 3.49 -3.09 9.48
CA GLU A 56 3.85 -3.87 8.30
C GLU A 56 2.62 -4.60 7.72
N ASN A 57 1.83 -5.25 8.58
CA ASN A 57 0.59 -5.92 8.16
C ASN A 57 -0.41 -4.93 7.54
N LEU A 58 -0.51 -3.70 8.06
CA LEU A 58 -1.36 -2.65 7.49
C LEU A 58 -0.87 -2.22 6.11
N ILE A 59 0.44 -2.00 5.95
CA ILE A 59 1.06 -1.65 4.66
C ILE A 59 0.77 -2.73 3.63
N GLN A 60 1.05 -4.00 3.96
CA GLN A 60 0.83 -5.14 3.07
C GLN A 60 -0.66 -5.28 2.70
N THR A 61 -1.57 -5.11 3.66
CA THR A 61 -3.02 -5.17 3.41
C THR A 61 -3.47 -4.07 2.44
N ILE A 62 -3.00 -2.85 2.65
CA ILE A 62 -3.35 -1.71 1.79
C ILE A 62 -2.79 -1.90 0.38
N GLN A 63 -1.53 -2.33 0.25
CA GLN A 63 -0.89 -2.60 -1.03
C GLN A 63 -1.59 -3.73 -1.79
N PHE A 64 -1.97 -4.81 -1.09
CA PHE A 64 -2.75 -5.90 -1.67
C PHE A 64 -4.10 -5.41 -2.19
N ASN A 65 -4.89 -4.71 -1.37
CA ASN A 65 -6.20 -4.19 -1.76
C ASN A 65 -6.07 -3.26 -2.97
N SER A 66 -5.11 -2.35 -2.96
CA SER A 66 -4.85 -1.44 -4.09
C SER A 66 -4.50 -2.20 -5.37
N THR A 67 -3.69 -3.25 -5.28
CA THR A 67 -3.31 -4.07 -6.43
C THR A 67 -4.51 -4.87 -6.95
N PHE A 68 -5.27 -5.49 -6.04
CA PHE A 68 -6.48 -6.23 -6.37
C PHE A 68 -7.53 -5.35 -7.07
N ASP A 69 -7.78 -4.15 -6.55
CA ASP A 69 -8.71 -3.19 -7.14
C ASP A 69 -8.24 -2.76 -8.54
N SER A 70 -6.94 -2.49 -8.70
CA SER A 70 -6.37 -2.10 -9.98
C SER A 70 -6.48 -3.21 -11.03
N ILE A 71 -6.19 -4.46 -10.65
CA ILE A 71 -6.36 -5.62 -11.54
C ILE A 71 -7.84 -5.81 -11.88
N SER A 72 -8.74 -5.66 -10.90
CA SER A 72 -10.18 -5.77 -11.12
C SER A 72 -10.68 -4.72 -12.11
N LEU A 73 -10.20 -3.48 -12.01
CA LEU A 73 -10.51 -2.42 -12.97
C LEU A 73 -9.97 -2.73 -14.37
N TRP A 74 -8.73 -3.21 -14.47
CA TRP A 74 -8.12 -3.60 -15.74
C TRP A 74 -8.86 -4.76 -16.42
N ILE A 75 -9.30 -5.79 -15.68
CA ILE A 75 -10.10 -6.89 -16.23
C ILE A 75 -11.41 -6.38 -16.85
N ASN A 76 -12.03 -5.38 -16.23
CA ASN A 76 -13.32 -4.83 -16.64
C ASN A 76 -13.20 -3.63 -17.60
N SER A 77 -12.00 -3.26 -18.04
CA SER A 77 -11.81 -2.17 -18.99
C SER A 77 -12.27 -2.56 -20.40
N GLU A 78 -12.60 -1.58 -21.24
CA GLU A 78 -13.00 -1.82 -22.64
C GLU A 78 -11.85 -2.42 -23.47
N THR A 79 -10.61 -2.09 -23.11
CA THR A 79 -9.39 -2.58 -23.76
C THR A 79 -8.35 -2.96 -22.72
N GLN A 80 -7.87 -4.20 -22.77
CA GLN A 80 -6.82 -4.70 -21.90
C GLN A 80 -5.44 -4.52 -22.54
N ASP A 81 -4.66 -3.57 -22.04
CA ASP A 81 -3.24 -3.46 -22.39
C ASP A 81 -2.44 -4.53 -21.63
N LEU A 82 -1.66 -5.33 -22.36
CA LEU A 82 -0.92 -6.45 -21.78
C LEU A 82 0.24 -5.99 -20.87
N LEU A 83 0.88 -4.87 -21.21
CA LEU A 83 1.99 -4.33 -20.41
C LEU A 83 1.45 -3.80 -19.09
N GLU A 84 0.32 -3.08 -19.12
CA GLU A 84 -0.38 -2.64 -17.91
C GLU A 84 -0.79 -3.82 -17.04
N GLY A 85 -1.41 -4.85 -17.61
CA GLY A 85 -1.80 -6.05 -16.86
C GLY A 85 -0.61 -6.77 -16.21
N ALA A 86 0.49 -6.95 -16.95
CA ALA A 86 1.71 -7.56 -16.41
C ALA A 86 2.34 -6.71 -15.29
N PHE A 87 2.33 -5.39 -15.44
CA PHE A 87 2.78 -4.44 -14.43
C PHE A 87 1.95 -4.53 -13.15
N LEU A 88 0.62 -4.56 -13.26
CA LEU A 88 -0.28 -4.65 -12.11
C LEU A 88 -0.05 -5.94 -11.31
N ILE A 89 0.17 -7.07 -11.99
CA ILE A 89 0.52 -8.34 -11.33
C ILE A 89 1.87 -8.22 -10.63
N ALA A 90 2.88 -7.65 -11.29
CA ALA A 90 4.22 -7.50 -10.72
C ALA A 90 4.23 -6.61 -9.46
N ARG A 91 3.35 -5.62 -9.38
CA ARG A 91 3.21 -4.74 -8.20
C ARG A 91 2.82 -5.45 -6.92
N PHE A 92 2.22 -6.63 -6.99
CA PHE A 92 1.96 -7.44 -5.80
C PHE A 92 3.26 -7.81 -5.06
N GLN A 93 4.31 -8.16 -5.80
CA GLN A 93 5.62 -8.51 -5.23
C GLN A 93 6.55 -7.29 -5.12
N TYR A 94 6.36 -6.29 -5.97
CA TYR A 94 7.19 -5.10 -6.05
C TYR A 94 6.33 -3.83 -5.97
N PRO A 95 5.85 -3.43 -4.76
CA PRO A 95 4.93 -2.31 -4.60
C PRO A 95 5.44 -0.97 -5.18
N GLU A 96 6.76 -0.76 -5.10
CA GLU A 96 7.49 0.43 -5.59
C GLU A 96 7.67 0.48 -7.12
N LEU A 97 7.28 -0.57 -7.82
CA LEU A 97 7.39 -0.62 -9.28
C LEU A 97 6.48 0.43 -9.90
N THR A 98 7.00 1.16 -10.89
CA THR A 98 6.24 2.16 -11.64
C THR A 98 6.16 1.77 -13.12
N LEU A 99 5.01 1.97 -13.75
CA LEU A 99 4.83 1.65 -15.17
C LEU A 99 5.85 2.41 -16.04
N SER A 100 6.09 3.68 -15.73
CA SER A 100 7.07 4.52 -16.43
C SER A 100 8.49 3.95 -16.38
N SER A 101 8.89 3.32 -15.27
CA SER A 101 10.20 2.67 -15.19
C SER A 101 10.33 1.49 -16.17
N ILE A 102 9.25 0.71 -16.36
CA ILE A 102 9.22 -0.43 -17.29
C ILE A 102 9.22 0.07 -18.74
N GLU A 103 8.37 1.04 -19.06
CA GLU A 103 8.28 1.63 -20.40
C GLU A 103 9.64 2.16 -20.86
N LYS A 104 10.38 2.80 -19.95
CA LYS A 104 11.72 3.31 -20.22
C LYS A 104 12.71 2.19 -20.58
N GLU A 105 12.64 1.03 -19.94
CA GLU A 105 13.51 -0.11 -20.27
C GLU A 105 13.12 -0.74 -21.62
N ILE A 106 11.83 -0.85 -21.92
CA ILE A 106 11.35 -1.34 -23.23
C ILE A 106 11.84 -0.44 -24.37
N GLU A 107 11.77 0.87 -24.20
CA GLU A 107 12.22 1.83 -25.21
C GLU A 107 13.73 1.77 -25.49
N LYS A 108 14.55 1.29 -24.54
CA LYS A 108 15.98 1.06 -24.80
C LYS A 108 16.22 -0.12 -25.75
N ILE A 109 15.37 -1.15 -25.71
CA ILE A 109 15.48 -2.35 -26.56
C ILE A 109 15.05 -2.04 -28.00
N ARG A 110 14.13 -1.08 -28.15
CA ARG A 110 13.57 -0.69 -29.45
C ARG A 110 14.55 0.12 -30.32
N ARG A 111 15.58 0.71 -29.73
CA ARG A 111 16.63 1.49 -30.41
C ARG A 111 17.78 0.60 -30.83
#